data_AF-A0A520E9J7-F1
#
_entry.id   AF-A0A520E9J7-F1
#
_cell.length_a   1.000
_cell.length_b   1.000
_cell.length_c   1.000
_cell.angle_alpha   90.00
_cell.angle_beta   90.00
_cell.angle_gamma   90.00
#
_symmetry.space_group_name_H-M   'P 1'
#
loop_
_entity.id
_entity.type
_entity.pdbx_description
1 polymer ?
#
loop_
_entity_poly.entity_id
_entity_poly.type
_entity_poly.pdbx_seq_one_letter_code
_entity_poly.pdbx_strand_id
1 'polypeptide(L)'
;MANRSYLYRLSNQPTSYEDRPDTISGISEWAYDVPFIYRLLVSGDPQICASLIADGLDGDEPPRKTRLHAISSPCDVGVERVKRFVEIVRWMVANTPAASAAPVVPAAAAPAPASFLGRLKKAFSPSPATAPTPAPAAATVEHLPGWLDATVAFLDAHRDTFFLLETIEIDTMMHGGEGPLRACVEAEIARCRHVGAAFEALPTDTAEAARVLRGAASGRGPAPFDAFFGLRFDDDCDNTRTRTRMTEHPIGLTNWSEVLYFGLFNRAEFDANRAGQTPE
;
A
#
# COMPACT_ATOMS: atom_id res chain seq x y z
N MET A 1 10.61 -15.81 -6.54
CA MET A 1 10.18 -14.60 -5.81
C MET A 1 8.67 -14.38 -6.02
N ALA A 2 7.96 -13.91 -5.00
CA ALA A 2 6.50 -13.75 -5.01
C ALA A 2 6.02 -12.34 -5.38
N ASN A 3 6.95 -11.45 -5.75
CA ASN A 3 6.71 -10.07 -6.19
C ASN A 3 5.95 -9.27 -5.13
N ARG A 4 6.47 -9.26 -3.90
CA ARG A 4 5.84 -8.63 -2.75
C ARG A 4 6.75 -7.65 -2.05
N SER A 5 6.15 -6.64 -1.45
CA SER A 5 6.76 -5.89 -0.37
C SER A 5 6.40 -6.55 0.96
N TYR A 6 7.33 -6.53 1.91
CA TYR A 6 7.14 -7.11 3.24
C TYR A 6 7.47 -6.07 4.29
N LEU A 7 6.66 -6.05 5.34
CA LEU A 7 6.89 -5.21 6.50
C LEU A 7 7.09 -6.11 7.73
N TYR A 8 8.17 -5.85 8.45
CA TYR A 8 8.54 -6.53 9.68
C TYR A 8 8.77 -5.51 10.80
N ARG A 9 8.78 -6.01 12.04
CA ARG A 9 9.28 -5.33 13.23
C ARG A 9 10.55 -6.02 13.73
N LEU A 10 11.51 -5.25 14.25
CA LEU A 10 12.83 -5.72 14.67
C LEU A 10 13.28 -5.06 15.99
N SER A 11 14.09 -5.78 16.78
CA SER A 11 14.80 -5.22 17.95
C SER A 11 15.93 -4.24 17.58
N ASN A 12 16.56 -4.41 16.42
CA ASN A 12 17.66 -3.58 15.94
C ASN A 12 17.70 -3.47 14.42
N GLN A 13 18.36 -2.43 13.92
CA GLN A 13 18.63 -2.26 12.49
C GLN A 13 19.77 -3.20 12.05
N PRO A 14 19.56 -4.03 11.01
CA PRO A 14 20.58 -4.97 10.55
C PRO A 14 21.67 -4.30 9.72
N THR A 15 22.93 -4.63 10.00
CA THR A 15 24.11 -4.11 9.27
C THR A 15 24.65 -5.07 8.20
N SER A 16 24.35 -6.36 8.31
CA SER A 16 24.62 -7.40 7.31
C SER A 16 23.50 -8.46 7.31
N TYR A 17 23.51 -9.38 6.35
CA TYR A 17 22.54 -10.50 6.31
C TYR A 17 22.63 -11.41 7.54
N GLU A 18 23.85 -11.60 8.05
CA GLU A 18 24.12 -12.37 9.26
C GLU A 18 23.82 -11.59 10.52
N ASP A 19 23.65 -10.26 10.45
CA ASP A 19 23.32 -9.41 11.60
C ASP A 19 21.82 -9.48 11.95
N ARG A 20 21.37 -10.69 12.28
CA ARG A 20 19.99 -10.99 12.66
C ARG A 20 19.59 -10.31 13.98
N PRO A 21 18.44 -9.62 14.00
CA PRO A 21 17.88 -9.11 15.24
C PRO A 21 17.51 -10.20 16.25
N ASP A 22 17.54 -9.84 17.53
CA ASP A 22 17.11 -10.70 18.64
C ASP A 22 15.62 -11.04 18.54
N THR A 23 14.80 -10.05 18.15
CA THR A 23 13.38 -10.25 17.81
C THR A 23 13.12 -9.81 16.38
N ILE A 24 12.35 -10.65 15.65
CA ILE A 24 11.80 -10.33 14.34
C ILE A 24 10.37 -10.83 14.31
N SER A 25 9.45 -10.06 13.74
CA SER A 25 8.15 -10.59 13.33
C SER A 25 7.71 -9.96 12.03
N GLY A 26 7.12 -10.74 11.14
CA GLY A 26 6.32 -10.20 10.05
C GLY A 26 5.13 -9.43 10.62
N ILE A 27 4.67 -8.40 9.91
CA ILE A 27 3.43 -7.70 10.28
C ILE A 27 2.50 -7.49 9.09
N SER A 28 3.01 -7.40 7.87
CA SER A 28 2.18 -7.28 6.69
C SER A 28 2.96 -7.59 5.41
N GLU A 29 2.27 -8.01 4.36
CA GLU A 29 2.84 -8.14 3.01
C GLU A 29 1.86 -7.62 1.94
N TRP A 30 2.42 -7.13 0.84
CA TRP A 30 1.62 -6.61 -0.27
C TRP A 30 2.18 -7.01 -1.62
N ALA A 31 1.31 -7.52 -2.51
CA ALA A 31 1.73 -7.93 -3.84
C ALA A 31 1.84 -6.73 -4.79
N TYR A 32 2.93 -6.70 -5.57
CA TYR A 32 3.20 -5.81 -6.70
C TYR A 32 3.31 -4.31 -6.39
N ASP A 33 3.17 -3.87 -5.15
CA ASP A 33 3.29 -2.46 -4.74
C ASP A 33 3.71 -2.35 -3.27
N VAL A 34 4.05 -1.13 -2.84
CA VAL A 34 4.24 -0.74 -1.45
C VAL A 34 3.07 0.18 -1.05
N PRO A 35 2.17 -0.25 -0.15
CA PRO A 35 1.03 0.56 0.27
C PRO A 35 1.40 1.86 0.96
N PHE A 36 0.46 2.81 0.97
CA PHE A 36 0.64 4.11 1.62
C PHE A 36 0.98 3.97 3.11
N ILE A 37 0.31 3.07 3.85
CA ILE A 37 0.56 2.86 5.28
C ILE A 37 1.98 2.35 5.55
N TYR A 38 2.56 1.51 4.69
CA TYR A 38 3.94 1.06 4.88
C TYR A 38 4.90 2.23 4.79
N ARG A 39 4.73 3.08 3.76
CA ARG A 39 5.52 4.29 3.57
C ARG A 39 5.37 5.25 4.74
N LEU A 40 4.14 5.41 5.27
CA LEU A 40 3.88 6.26 6.43
C LEU A 40 4.54 5.70 7.70
N LEU A 41 4.48 4.40 7.94
CA LEU A 41 5.14 3.74 9.08
C LEU A 41 6.66 3.93 9.06
N VAL A 42 7.31 3.78 7.90
CA VAL A 42 8.77 3.95 7.81
C VAL A 42 9.22 5.39 7.54
N SER A 43 8.30 6.36 7.51
CA SER A 43 8.61 7.75 7.15
C SER A 43 9.32 8.57 8.24
N GLY A 44 9.43 8.05 9.47
CA GLY A 44 9.96 8.79 10.63
C GLY A 44 11.42 9.19 10.44
N ASP A 45 12.26 8.20 10.16
CA ASP A 45 13.66 8.34 9.77
C ASP A 45 14.07 7.14 8.92
N PRO A 46 13.71 7.09 7.62
CA PRO A 46 14.01 5.95 6.78
C PRO A 46 15.50 5.93 6.41
N GLN A 47 16.15 4.81 6.72
CA GLN A 47 17.56 4.55 6.48
C GLN A 47 17.75 3.26 5.70
N ILE A 48 18.79 3.23 4.85
CA ILE A 48 19.19 2.00 4.18
C ILE A 48 19.81 1.03 5.20
N CYS A 49 19.47 -0.25 5.09
CA CYS A 49 20.04 -1.32 5.91
C CYS A 49 20.27 -2.58 5.06
N ALA A 50 20.82 -3.64 5.66
CA ALA A 50 20.96 -4.91 4.97
C ALA A 50 19.60 -5.58 4.81
N SER A 51 19.33 -6.14 3.62
CA SER A 51 18.18 -7.05 3.47
C SER A 51 18.42 -8.32 4.27
N LEU A 52 17.35 -8.81 4.90
CA LEU A 52 17.34 -10.04 5.68
C LEU A 52 16.72 -11.21 4.89
N ILE A 53 16.12 -10.93 3.73
CA ILE A 53 15.50 -11.92 2.86
C ILE A 53 16.55 -12.83 2.21
N ALA A 54 17.63 -12.26 1.66
CA ALA A 54 18.66 -13.03 0.96
C ALA A 54 20.06 -12.42 1.14
N ASP A 55 21.09 -13.27 1.07
CA ASP A 55 22.50 -12.89 1.25
C ASP A 55 23.23 -12.54 -0.05
N GLY A 56 22.51 -12.55 -1.17
CA GLY A 56 22.98 -12.32 -2.53
C GLY A 56 21.88 -12.61 -3.55
N LEU A 57 22.16 -12.38 -4.83
CA LEU A 57 21.29 -12.79 -5.93
C LEU A 57 21.52 -14.28 -6.26
N ASP A 58 20.50 -14.89 -6.89
CA ASP A 58 20.62 -16.24 -7.42
C ASP A 58 21.77 -16.32 -8.43
N GLY A 59 22.72 -17.22 -8.19
CA GLY A 59 23.92 -17.40 -9.03
C GLY A 59 25.16 -16.65 -8.53
N ASP A 60 25.07 -15.87 -7.45
CA ASP A 60 26.24 -15.29 -6.82
C ASP A 60 27.08 -16.37 -6.11
N GLU A 61 28.38 -16.43 -6.42
CA GLU A 61 29.33 -17.31 -5.73
C GLU A 61 30.15 -16.53 -4.69
N PRO A 62 30.44 -17.13 -3.51
CA PRO A 62 31.41 -16.56 -2.58
C PRO A 62 32.78 -16.33 -3.26
N PRO A 63 33.50 -15.23 -2.93
CA PRO A 63 33.21 -14.25 -1.88
C PRO A 63 32.46 -12.99 -2.38
N ARG A 64 31.98 -12.97 -3.63
CA ARG A 64 31.46 -11.76 -4.28
C ARG A 64 29.93 -11.84 -4.44
N LYS A 65 29.23 -11.85 -3.31
CA LYS A 65 27.77 -11.73 -3.31
C LYS A 65 27.33 -10.29 -3.49
N THR A 66 26.29 -10.10 -4.30
CA THR A 66 25.60 -8.83 -4.51
C THR A 66 25.01 -8.38 -3.19
N ARG A 67 25.31 -7.16 -2.75
CA ARG A 67 24.70 -6.64 -1.52
C ARG A 67 23.24 -6.26 -1.79
N LEU A 68 22.35 -6.81 -0.98
CA LEU A 68 20.92 -6.52 -1.02
C LEU A 68 20.55 -5.61 0.14
N HIS A 69 19.63 -4.70 -0.12
CA HIS A 69 19.28 -3.63 0.80
C HIS A 69 17.79 -3.59 1.09
N ALA A 70 17.47 -3.12 2.29
CA ALA A 70 16.12 -2.86 2.77
C ALA A 70 16.06 -1.48 3.42
N ILE A 71 14.87 -1.09 3.90
CA ILE A 71 14.63 0.18 4.57
C ILE A 71 14.30 -0.09 6.03
N SER A 72 15.01 0.56 6.94
CA SER A 72 14.71 0.52 8.38
C SER A 72 14.32 1.90 8.88
N SER A 73 13.42 1.95 9.88
CA SER A 73 13.07 3.20 10.56
C SER A 73 12.58 2.93 11.99
N PRO A 74 12.81 3.83 12.97
CA PRO A 74 12.23 3.70 14.31
C PRO A 74 10.70 3.60 14.27
N CYS A 75 10.12 2.70 15.07
CA CYS A 75 8.68 2.43 15.05
C CYS A 75 7.82 3.60 15.51
N ASP A 76 8.22 4.26 16.60
CA ASP A 76 7.33 5.16 17.36
C ASP A 76 6.74 6.28 16.49
N VAL A 77 7.59 6.97 15.72
CA VAL A 77 7.14 8.08 14.87
C VAL A 77 6.14 7.60 13.82
N GLY A 78 6.40 6.45 13.19
CA GLY A 78 5.52 5.85 12.20
C GLY A 78 4.15 5.48 12.76
N VAL A 79 4.12 4.83 13.93
CA VAL A 79 2.89 4.40 14.59
C VAL A 79 2.03 5.60 14.97
N GLU A 80 2.62 6.64 15.55
CA GLU A 80 1.87 7.85 15.93
C GLU A 80 1.32 8.60 14.70
N ARG A 81 2.08 8.62 13.59
CA ARG A 81 1.56 9.15 12.31
C ARG A 81 0.37 8.34 11.80
N VAL A 82 0.41 7.02 11.85
CA VAL A 82 -0.72 6.16 11.45
C VAL A 82 -1.93 6.39 12.34
N LYS A 83 -1.75 6.52 13.67
CA LYS A 83 -2.87 6.82 14.59
C LYS A 83 -3.58 8.12 14.24
N ARG A 84 -2.83 9.21 14.06
CA ARG A 84 -3.41 10.49 13.65
C ARG A 84 -4.02 10.43 12.25
N PHE A 85 -3.41 9.70 11.31
CA PHE A 85 -4.02 9.47 9.99
C PHE A 85 -5.38 8.78 10.12
N VAL A 86 -5.47 7.72 10.92
CA VAL A 86 -6.71 6.99 11.21
C VAL A 86 -7.77 7.91 11.81
N GLU A 87 -7.42 8.77 12.76
CA GLU A 87 -8.34 9.75 13.33
C GLU A 87 -8.91 10.72 12.28
N ILE A 88 -8.05 11.23 11.40
CA ILE A 88 -8.45 12.10 10.29
C ILE A 88 -9.43 11.37 9.35
N VAL A 89 -9.13 10.12 8.99
CA VAL A 89 -9.98 9.31 8.10
C VAL A 89 -11.31 8.97 8.78
N ARG A 90 -11.32 8.60 10.06
CA ARG A 90 -12.56 8.37 10.81
C ARG A 90 -13.45 9.61 10.82
N TRP A 91 -12.87 10.78 11.10
CA TRP A 91 -13.61 12.04 11.05
C TRP A 91 -14.19 12.28 9.66
N MET A 92 -13.38 12.05 8.62
CA MET A 92 -13.78 12.21 7.23
C MET A 92 -14.96 11.33 6.85
N VAL A 93 -14.95 10.05 7.23
CA VAL A 93 -16.03 9.09 6.95
C VAL A 93 -17.30 9.46 7.72
N ALA A 94 -17.19 9.76 9.01
CA ALA A 94 -18.33 10.13 9.86
C ALA A 94 -19.03 11.43 9.43
N ASN A 95 -18.29 12.35 8.79
CA ASN A 95 -18.80 13.67 8.37
C ASN A 95 -18.92 13.79 6.85
N THR A 96 -18.92 12.67 6.10
CA THR A 96 -19.27 12.71 4.68
C THR A 96 -20.79 12.83 4.55
N PRO A 97 -21.33 13.88 3.90
CA PRO A 97 -22.75 13.95 3.64
C PRO A 97 -23.17 12.70 2.85
N ALA A 98 -24.14 11.95 3.36
CA ALA A 98 -24.75 10.88 2.59
C ALA A 98 -25.17 11.47 1.25
N ALA A 99 -24.65 10.92 0.14
CA ALA A 99 -25.06 11.34 -1.18
C ALA A 99 -26.59 11.27 -1.22
N SER A 100 -27.23 12.43 -1.35
CA SER A 100 -28.69 12.56 -1.45
C SER A 100 -29.16 11.54 -2.48
N ALA A 101 -29.93 10.55 -2.04
CA ALA A 101 -30.56 9.59 -2.92
C ALA A 101 -31.38 10.38 -3.94
N ALA A 102 -30.87 10.47 -5.17
CA ALA A 102 -31.61 11.11 -6.24
C ALA A 102 -32.99 10.42 -6.34
N PRO A 103 -34.09 11.17 -6.46
CA PRO A 103 -35.41 10.59 -6.54
C PRO A 103 -35.44 9.61 -7.70
N VAL A 104 -35.80 8.36 -7.41
CA VAL A 104 -35.99 7.31 -8.40
C VAL A 104 -37.11 7.78 -9.35
N VAL A 105 -36.72 8.27 -10.51
CA VAL A 105 -37.67 8.55 -11.60
C VAL A 105 -38.13 7.19 -12.12
N PRO A 106 -39.44 6.88 -12.10
CA PRO A 106 -39.91 5.59 -12.56
C PRO A 106 -39.57 5.40 -14.03
N ALA A 107 -38.94 4.26 -14.34
CA ALA A 107 -38.53 3.89 -15.69
C ALA A 107 -39.74 3.85 -16.63
N ALA A 108 -39.67 4.61 -17.73
CA ALA A 108 -40.66 4.59 -18.79
C ALA A 108 -40.69 3.20 -19.47
N ALA A 109 -41.91 2.76 -19.79
CA ALA A 109 -42.23 1.45 -20.32
C ALA A 109 -41.47 1.08 -21.62
N ALA A 110 -41.13 -0.21 -21.76
CA ALA A 110 -40.45 -0.78 -22.90
C ALA A 110 -41.26 -0.64 -24.23
N PRO A 111 -40.61 -0.36 -25.37
CA PRO A 111 -41.31 -0.34 -26.66
C PRO A 111 -41.50 -1.75 -27.23
N ALA A 112 -42.65 -1.94 -27.89
CA ALA A 112 -43.11 -3.16 -28.55
C ALA A 112 -42.18 -3.66 -29.69
N PRO A 113 -42.23 -4.97 -30.05
CA PRO A 113 -41.31 -5.55 -31.03
C PRO A 113 -41.54 -5.02 -32.45
N ALA A 114 -40.46 -4.58 -33.11
CA ALA A 114 -40.50 -4.06 -34.47
C ALA A 114 -40.67 -5.17 -35.52
N SER A 115 -41.62 -4.97 -36.45
CA SER A 115 -41.88 -5.86 -37.58
C SER A 115 -40.83 -5.73 -38.70
N PHE A 116 -40.63 -6.82 -39.44
CA PHE A 116 -39.55 -7.00 -40.42
C PHE A 116 -39.56 -6.00 -41.60
N LEU A 117 -40.68 -5.30 -41.83
CA LEU A 117 -40.82 -4.27 -42.88
C LEU A 117 -40.22 -2.90 -42.50
N GLY A 118 -39.82 -2.68 -41.24
CA GLY A 118 -39.15 -1.45 -40.80
C GLY A 118 -37.66 -1.36 -41.12
N ARG A 119 -37.03 -2.47 -41.56
CA ARG A 119 -35.57 -2.56 -41.75
C ARG A 119 -35.04 -1.98 -43.06
N LEU A 120 -35.90 -1.69 -44.04
CA LEU A 120 -35.45 -1.16 -45.35
C LEU A 120 -35.43 0.37 -45.45
N LYS A 121 -35.94 1.12 -44.45
CA LYS A 121 -35.97 2.59 -44.46
C LYS A 121 -34.89 3.29 -43.60
N LYS A 122 -33.99 2.54 -42.95
CA LYS A 122 -32.95 3.08 -42.06
C LYS A 122 -31.59 3.39 -42.73
N ALA A 123 -31.53 3.44 -44.06
CA ALA A 123 -30.28 3.73 -44.77
C ALA A 123 -29.93 5.23 -44.87
N PHE A 124 -30.79 6.16 -44.43
CA PHE A 124 -30.51 7.60 -44.45
C PHE A 124 -31.16 8.33 -43.25
N SER A 125 -30.50 8.33 -42.09
CA SER A 125 -30.70 9.27 -40.97
C SER A 125 -29.63 9.06 -39.87
N PRO A 126 -29.26 10.11 -39.10
CA PRO A 126 -28.06 10.13 -38.27
C PRO A 126 -28.12 9.18 -37.05
N SER A 127 -26.94 8.79 -36.58
CA SER A 127 -26.71 7.86 -35.46
C SER A 127 -27.57 8.17 -34.22
N PRO A 128 -28.16 7.15 -33.56
CA PRO A 128 -28.75 7.34 -32.25
C PRO A 128 -27.65 7.59 -31.22
N ALA A 129 -27.94 8.53 -30.31
CA ALA A 129 -27.08 8.89 -29.19
C ALA A 129 -26.68 7.66 -28.35
N THR A 130 -25.40 7.61 -28.00
CA THR A 130 -24.80 6.64 -27.09
C THR A 130 -25.62 6.56 -25.80
N ALA A 131 -26.03 5.34 -25.42
CA ALA A 131 -26.68 5.11 -24.14
C ALA A 131 -25.77 5.62 -23.00
N PRO A 132 -26.31 6.28 -21.97
CA PRO A 132 -25.50 6.74 -20.84
C PRO A 132 -24.83 5.54 -20.18
N THR A 133 -23.51 5.62 -20.05
CA THR A 133 -22.73 4.73 -19.20
C THR A 133 -23.39 4.69 -17.82
N PRO A 134 -23.63 3.50 -17.23
CA PRO A 134 -24.16 3.44 -15.87
C PRO A 134 -23.23 4.24 -14.95
N ALA A 135 -23.82 5.15 -14.17
CA ALA A 135 -23.09 5.91 -13.18
C ALA A 135 -22.33 4.94 -12.27
N PRO A 136 -21.08 5.27 -11.88
CA PRO A 136 -20.35 4.45 -10.94
C PRO A 136 -21.21 4.22 -9.69
N ALA A 137 -21.24 2.98 -9.21
CA ALA A 137 -21.93 2.64 -7.97
C ALA A 137 -21.42 3.57 -6.85
N ALA A 138 -22.33 4.00 -5.98
CA ALA A 138 -21.95 4.85 -4.86
C ALA A 138 -20.90 4.12 -4.00
N ALA A 139 -19.84 4.83 -3.62
CA ALA A 139 -18.80 4.31 -2.74
C ALA A 139 -19.40 3.88 -1.40
N THR A 140 -19.15 2.65 -0.98
CA THR A 140 -19.58 2.11 0.33
C THR A 140 -18.51 2.37 1.39
N VAL A 141 -18.91 2.55 2.65
CA VAL A 141 -18.02 2.85 3.79
C VAL A 141 -18.35 1.96 4.99
N GLU A 142 -18.84 0.75 4.73
CA GLU A 142 -19.33 -0.17 5.77
C GLU A 142 -18.19 -0.80 6.56
N HIS A 143 -17.10 -1.17 5.88
CA HIS A 143 -16.01 -1.93 6.46
C HIS A 143 -14.82 -1.06 6.86
N LEU A 144 -14.61 0.06 6.16
CA LEU A 144 -13.46 0.94 6.38
C LEU A 144 -13.24 1.34 7.86
N PRO A 145 -14.26 1.75 8.65
CA PRO A 145 -14.05 2.06 10.07
C PRO A 145 -13.46 0.88 10.86
N GLY A 146 -13.95 -0.33 10.61
CA GLY A 146 -13.44 -1.54 11.27
C GLY A 146 -11.99 -1.86 10.88
N TRP A 147 -11.61 -1.64 9.62
CA TRP A 147 -10.22 -1.83 9.18
C TRP A 147 -9.26 -0.81 9.79
N LEU A 148 -9.70 0.44 9.96
CA LEU A 148 -8.92 1.46 10.66
C LEU A 148 -8.69 1.08 12.13
N ASP A 149 -9.73 0.60 12.82
CA ASP A 149 -9.66 0.14 14.20
C ASP A 149 -8.72 -1.07 14.35
N ALA A 150 -8.88 -2.06 13.46
CA ALA A 150 -8.04 -3.25 13.43
C ALA A 150 -6.57 -2.90 13.17
N THR A 151 -6.29 -1.95 12.26
CA THR A 151 -4.94 -1.49 11.95
C THR A 151 -4.26 -0.91 13.19
N VAL A 152 -4.92 0.01 13.92
CA VAL A 152 -4.35 0.61 15.13
C VAL A 152 -4.15 -0.43 16.22
N ALA A 153 -5.15 -1.29 16.46
CA ALA A 153 -5.06 -2.34 17.46
C ALA A 153 -3.92 -3.32 17.15
N PHE A 154 -3.74 -3.69 15.88
CA PHE A 154 -2.66 -4.56 15.45
C PHE A 154 -1.29 -3.90 15.69
N LEU A 155 -1.10 -2.66 15.24
CA LEU A 155 0.17 -1.95 15.42
C LEU A 155 0.54 -1.76 16.91
N ASP A 156 -0.45 -1.50 17.77
CA ASP A 156 -0.21 -1.36 19.21
C ASP A 156 0.13 -2.70 19.88
N ALA A 157 -0.49 -3.80 19.47
CA ALA A 157 -0.16 -5.13 19.97
C ALA A 157 1.22 -5.62 19.49
N HIS A 158 1.72 -5.08 18.38
CA HIS A 158 2.93 -5.54 17.71
C HIS A 158 4.06 -4.50 17.66
N ARG A 159 4.20 -3.67 18.70
CA ARG A 159 5.34 -2.71 18.79
C ARG A 159 6.68 -3.43 18.98
N ASP A 160 7.72 -2.85 18.40
CA ASP A 160 9.14 -3.15 18.63
C ASP A 160 9.95 -1.87 18.34
N THR A 161 11.26 -1.95 18.25
CA THR A 161 12.15 -0.79 18.15
C THR A 161 12.19 -0.21 16.73
N PHE A 162 12.26 -1.08 15.72
CA PHE A 162 12.38 -0.69 14.31
C PHE A 162 11.37 -1.39 13.42
N PHE A 163 10.91 -0.70 12.37
CA PHE A 163 10.32 -1.31 11.20
C PHE A 163 11.41 -1.70 10.20
N LEU A 164 11.19 -2.78 9.47
CA LEU A 164 11.94 -3.16 8.27
C LEU A 164 10.98 -3.32 7.11
N LEU A 165 11.18 -2.53 6.05
CA LEU A 165 10.48 -2.63 4.79
C LEU A 165 11.41 -3.25 3.74
N GLU A 166 11.03 -4.43 3.26
CA GLU A 166 11.70 -5.15 2.19
C GLU A 166 10.94 -4.96 0.88
N THR A 167 11.62 -4.47 -0.16
CA THR A 167 11.08 -4.30 -1.52
C THR A 167 11.79 -5.18 -2.55
N ILE A 168 12.77 -5.97 -2.12
CA ILE A 168 13.73 -6.60 -3.03
C ILE A 168 13.09 -7.55 -4.05
N GLU A 169 12.01 -8.25 -3.69
CA GLU A 169 11.30 -9.12 -4.64
C GLU A 169 10.58 -8.32 -5.74
N ILE A 170 10.19 -7.08 -5.48
CA ILE A 170 9.64 -6.19 -6.51
C ILE A 170 10.77 -5.68 -7.40
N ASP A 171 11.88 -5.26 -6.81
CA ASP A 171 12.96 -4.58 -7.54
C ASP A 171 13.74 -5.52 -8.47
N THR A 172 13.99 -6.76 -8.04
CA THR A 172 14.71 -7.79 -8.79
C THR A 172 13.96 -8.29 -10.03
N MET A 173 12.67 -8.00 -10.16
CA MET A 173 11.89 -8.27 -11.38
C MET A 173 12.25 -7.32 -12.52
N MET A 174 12.67 -6.10 -12.19
CA MET A 174 12.91 -5.02 -13.15
C MET A 174 14.38 -4.69 -13.32
N HIS A 175 15.19 -4.99 -12.31
CA HIS A 175 16.58 -4.58 -12.22
C HIS A 175 17.46 -5.74 -11.77
N GLY A 176 18.73 -5.70 -12.18
CA GLY A 176 19.76 -6.63 -11.73
C GLY A 176 21.03 -5.90 -11.32
N GLY A 177 21.78 -6.50 -10.41
CA GLY A 177 23.04 -5.96 -9.87
C GLY A 177 22.88 -4.96 -8.73
N GLU A 178 23.93 -4.82 -7.93
CA GLU A 178 23.92 -4.06 -6.67
C GLU A 178 23.51 -2.59 -6.84
N GLY A 179 24.13 -1.89 -7.79
CA GLY A 179 23.89 -0.46 -8.01
C GLY A 179 22.43 -0.12 -8.34
N PRO A 180 21.84 -0.74 -9.39
CA PRO A 180 20.43 -0.55 -9.73
C PRO A 180 19.47 -0.93 -8.59
N LEU A 181 19.70 -2.05 -7.91
CA LEU A 181 18.84 -2.47 -6.78
C LEU A 181 18.92 -1.49 -5.60
N ARG A 182 20.13 -1.02 -5.28
CA ARG A 182 20.33 0.04 -4.27
C ARG A 182 19.61 1.33 -4.63
N ALA A 183 19.63 1.72 -5.91
CA ALA A 183 18.92 2.90 -6.38
C ALA A 183 17.38 2.77 -6.24
N CYS A 184 16.82 1.57 -6.39
CA CYS A 184 15.40 1.31 -6.11
C CYS A 184 15.05 1.57 -4.64
N VAL A 185 15.88 1.07 -3.72
CA VAL A 185 15.72 1.30 -2.27
C VAL A 185 15.84 2.79 -1.93
N GLU A 186 16.83 3.49 -2.49
CA GLU A 186 16.97 4.95 -2.30
C GLU A 186 15.76 5.73 -2.82
N ALA A 187 15.19 5.31 -3.95
CA ALA A 187 13.98 5.91 -4.49
C ALA A 187 12.75 5.63 -3.60
N GLU A 188 12.64 4.44 -3.00
CA GLU A 188 11.57 4.14 -2.05
C GLU A 188 11.74 4.91 -0.73
N ILE A 189 12.98 5.07 -0.23
CA ILE A 189 13.27 5.96 0.90
C ILE A 189 12.79 7.39 0.61
N ALA A 190 13.05 7.90 -0.60
CA ALA A 190 12.55 9.22 -1.00
C ALA A 190 11.02 9.28 -1.01
N ARG A 191 10.32 8.23 -1.46
CA ARG A 191 8.85 8.13 -1.38
C ARG A 191 8.35 8.10 0.07
N CYS A 192 9.02 7.39 0.97
CA CYS A 192 8.68 7.36 2.40
C CYS A 192 8.83 8.74 3.04
N ARG A 193 9.95 9.45 2.76
CA ARG A 193 10.16 10.83 3.22
C ARG A 193 9.11 11.78 2.67
N HIS A 194 8.73 11.63 1.39
CA HIS A 194 7.69 12.42 0.75
C HIS A 194 6.32 12.23 1.42
N VAL A 195 5.94 10.98 1.71
CA VAL A 195 4.73 10.67 2.48
C VAL A 195 4.76 11.28 3.87
N GLY A 196 5.91 11.17 4.58
CA GLY A 196 6.10 11.81 5.88
C GLY A 196 5.93 13.34 5.81
N ALA A 197 6.55 14.00 4.84
CA ALA A 197 6.43 15.44 4.64
C ALA A 197 5.00 15.88 4.30
N ALA A 198 4.29 15.10 3.48
CA ALA A 198 2.88 15.34 3.16
C ALA A 198 1.99 15.24 4.39
N PHE A 199 2.26 14.27 5.25
CA PHE A 199 1.54 14.06 6.50
C PHE A 199 1.79 15.19 7.50
N GLU A 200 3.05 15.61 7.70
CA GLU A 200 3.38 16.73 8.58
C GLU A 200 2.80 18.06 8.09
N ALA A 201 2.62 18.22 6.78
CA ALA A 201 1.98 19.41 6.21
C ALA A 201 0.46 19.47 6.43
N LEU A 202 -0.18 18.41 6.92
CA LEU A 202 -1.60 18.43 7.25
C LEU A 202 -1.87 19.32 8.47
N PRO A 203 -2.92 20.17 8.42
CA PRO A 203 -3.36 20.99 9.56
C PRO A 203 -3.51 20.20 10.86
N THR A 204 -3.22 20.84 12.00
CA THR A 204 -3.40 20.21 13.31
C THR A 204 -4.87 19.95 13.63
N ASP A 205 -5.77 20.81 13.16
CA ASP A 205 -7.22 20.61 13.30
C ASP A 205 -7.69 19.42 12.45
N THR A 206 -8.35 18.45 13.09
CA THR A 206 -8.77 17.19 12.44
C THR A 206 -9.76 17.43 11.29
N ALA A 207 -10.70 18.37 11.45
CA ALA A 207 -11.70 18.65 10.43
C ALA A 207 -11.07 19.30 9.19
N GLU A 208 -10.15 20.25 9.40
CA GLU A 208 -9.42 20.88 8.32
C GLU A 208 -8.46 19.91 7.64
N ALA A 209 -7.75 19.07 8.41
CA ALA A 209 -6.89 18.02 7.87
C ALA A 209 -7.67 17.04 6.99
N ALA A 210 -8.86 16.62 7.42
CA ALA A 210 -9.73 15.74 6.65
C ALA A 210 -10.17 16.40 5.32
N ARG A 211 -10.48 17.70 5.35
CA ARG A 211 -10.81 18.47 4.13
C ARG A 211 -9.63 18.52 3.16
N VAL A 212 -8.42 18.81 3.66
CA VAL A 212 -7.19 18.86 2.85
C VAL A 212 -6.86 17.48 2.27
N LEU A 213 -6.89 16.44 3.10
CA LEU A 213 -6.63 15.06 2.70
C LEU A 213 -7.60 14.59 1.60
N ARG A 214 -8.90 14.84 1.77
CA ARG A 214 -9.92 14.51 0.76
C ARG A 214 -9.67 15.21 -0.57
N GLY A 215 -9.32 16.49 -0.52
CA GLY A 215 -9.00 17.29 -1.70
C GLY A 215 -7.77 16.77 -2.43
N ALA A 216 -6.69 16.50 -1.69
CA ALA A 216 -5.43 15.98 -2.21
C ALA A 216 -5.56 14.58 -2.83
N ALA A 217 -6.42 13.73 -2.25
CA ALA A 217 -6.70 12.41 -2.79
C ALA A 217 -7.45 12.45 -4.13
N SER A 218 -8.32 13.44 -4.33
CA SER A 218 -9.19 13.54 -5.50
C SER A 218 -8.52 14.20 -6.72
N GLY A 219 -7.45 14.97 -6.52
CA GLY A 219 -6.77 15.70 -7.59
C GLY A 219 -5.27 15.80 -7.35
N ARG A 220 -4.47 15.61 -8.40
CA ARG A 220 -3.01 15.67 -8.31
C ARG A 220 -2.58 17.12 -8.05
N GLY A 221 -2.48 17.47 -6.78
CA GLY A 221 -2.03 18.78 -6.30
C GLY A 221 -0.51 18.96 -6.38
N PRO A 222 0.01 20.10 -5.93
CA PRO A 222 1.45 20.30 -5.78
C PRO A 222 2.02 19.48 -4.61
N ALA A 223 3.33 19.26 -4.63
CA ALA A 223 4.05 18.71 -3.50
C ALA A 223 3.88 19.59 -2.24
N PRO A 224 3.78 18.97 -1.03
CA PRO A 224 3.90 17.53 -0.78
C PRO A 224 2.58 16.75 -0.88
N PHE A 225 1.44 17.42 -1.11
CA PHE A 225 0.11 16.79 -1.06
C PHE A 225 -0.19 15.82 -2.20
N ASP A 226 0.62 15.82 -3.27
CA ASP A 226 0.57 14.82 -4.32
C ASP A 226 0.83 13.39 -3.80
N ALA A 227 1.44 13.24 -2.62
CA ALA A 227 1.61 11.93 -1.96
C ALA A 227 0.27 11.25 -1.60
N PHE A 228 -0.81 12.01 -1.44
CA PHE A 228 -2.14 11.47 -1.13
C PHE A 228 -2.97 11.16 -2.38
N PHE A 229 -2.49 11.55 -3.56
CA PHE A 229 -3.23 11.42 -4.79
C PHE A 229 -3.63 9.97 -5.06
N GLY A 230 -4.91 9.76 -5.38
CA GLY A 230 -5.46 8.45 -5.75
C GLY A 230 -5.89 7.58 -4.57
N LEU A 231 -5.57 7.95 -3.31
CA LEU A 231 -6.06 7.22 -2.15
C LEU A 231 -7.59 7.26 -2.10
N ARG A 232 -8.22 6.13 -1.76
CA ARG A 232 -9.67 6.03 -1.61
C ARG A 232 -10.03 5.85 -0.14
N PHE A 233 -11.05 6.57 0.30
CA PHE A 233 -11.56 6.53 1.68
C PHE A 233 -12.94 5.89 1.72
N ASP A 234 -13.03 4.72 1.09
CA ASP A 234 -14.19 3.85 0.98
C ASP A 234 -13.76 2.38 1.10
N ASP A 235 -14.69 1.44 1.00
CA ASP A 235 -14.41 0.00 1.13
C ASP A 235 -13.54 -0.55 -0.02
N ASP A 236 -13.27 0.26 -1.06
CA ASP A 236 -12.32 -0.06 -2.12
C ASP A 236 -10.92 0.52 -1.87
N CYS A 237 -10.60 0.98 -0.64
CA CYS A 237 -9.32 1.62 -0.29
C CYS A 237 -8.07 0.80 -0.64
N ASP A 238 -8.22 -0.52 -0.67
CA ASP A 238 -7.17 -1.50 -0.92
C ASP A 238 -7.42 -2.32 -2.20
N ASN A 239 -8.47 -1.98 -2.94
CA ASN A 239 -8.86 -2.74 -4.10
C ASN A 239 -7.88 -2.48 -5.26
N THR A 240 -7.03 -3.47 -5.52
CA THR A 240 -6.02 -3.45 -6.58
C THR A 240 -6.56 -3.88 -7.95
N ARG A 241 -7.85 -4.21 -8.06
CA ARG A 241 -8.49 -4.64 -9.32
C ARG A 241 -9.20 -3.47 -9.99
N THR A 242 -8.42 -2.56 -10.54
CA THR A 242 -8.94 -1.58 -11.50
C THR A 242 -9.36 -2.26 -12.82
N ARG A 243 -10.16 -1.56 -13.64
CA ARG A 243 -10.56 -2.00 -15.00
C ARG A 243 -9.35 -2.29 -15.91
N THR A 244 -8.18 -1.74 -15.58
CA THR A 244 -6.88 -1.90 -16.25
C THR A 244 -6.03 -3.02 -15.66
N ARG A 245 -6.48 -3.71 -14.60
CA ARG A 245 -5.73 -4.75 -13.85
C ARG A 245 -4.39 -4.27 -13.28
N MET A 246 -4.26 -2.97 -13.01
CA MET A 246 -3.10 -2.40 -12.35
C MET A 246 -3.44 -2.06 -10.89
N THR A 247 -2.53 -2.38 -9.98
CA THR A 247 -2.57 -1.90 -8.59
C THR A 247 -2.38 -0.39 -8.63
N GLU A 248 -3.38 0.37 -8.20
CA GLU A 248 -3.29 1.83 -8.14
C GLU A 248 -3.64 2.30 -6.72
N HIS A 249 -2.64 2.81 -6.01
CA HIS A 249 -2.78 3.56 -4.75
C HIS A 249 -3.45 2.84 -3.56
N PRO A 250 -3.04 1.61 -3.20
CA PRO A 250 -3.57 0.94 -2.01
C PRO A 250 -3.20 1.69 -0.71
N ILE A 251 -4.16 1.80 0.22
CA ILE A 251 -3.86 2.33 1.55
C ILE A 251 -3.02 1.31 2.35
N GLY A 252 -3.41 0.04 2.35
CA GLY A 252 -2.77 -1.05 3.09
C GLY A 252 -3.38 -1.30 4.47
N LEU A 253 -4.71 -1.38 4.56
CA LEU A 253 -5.45 -1.62 5.81
C LEU A 253 -5.87 -3.09 6.02
N THR A 254 -5.84 -3.93 4.98
CA THR A 254 -6.52 -5.24 4.96
C THR A 254 -5.62 -6.48 5.08
N ASN A 255 -4.29 -6.35 5.03
CA ASN A 255 -3.34 -7.49 4.98
C ASN A 255 -2.40 -7.58 6.21
N TRP A 256 -2.93 -7.39 7.42
CA TRP A 256 -2.13 -7.55 8.65
C TRP A 256 -2.02 -9.02 9.07
N SER A 257 -0.80 -9.51 9.26
CA SER A 257 -0.51 -10.90 9.64
C SER A 257 0.92 -11.05 10.14
N GLU A 258 1.12 -11.84 11.20
CA GLU A 258 2.47 -12.24 11.64
C GLU A 258 3.07 -13.36 10.76
N VAL A 259 2.21 -14.07 10.03
CA VAL A 259 2.61 -15.13 9.10
C VAL A 259 2.65 -14.54 7.70
N LEU A 260 3.86 -14.39 7.16
CA LEU A 260 4.11 -13.88 5.81
C LEU A 260 4.55 -15.01 4.88
N TYR A 261 4.44 -14.78 3.57
CA TYR A 261 4.97 -15.66 2.54
C TYR A 261 6.49 -15.86 2.72
N PHE A 262 7.20 -14.79 3.09
CA PHE A 262 8.61 -14.86 3.47
C PHE A 262 8.75 -14.63 4.97
N GLY A 263 8.98 -15.71 5.73
CA GLY A 263 9.31 -15.62 7.15
C GLY A 263 10.80 -15.32 7.32
N LEU A 264 11.14 -14.49 8.32
CA LEU A 264 12.53 -14.21 8.69
C LEU A 264 12.85 -14.90 10.01
N PHE A 265 14.07 -15.44 10.11
CA PHE A 265 14.61 -15.96 11.35
C PHE A 265 15.17 -14.86 12.22
N ASN A 266 14.81 -14.86 13.50
CA ASN A 266 15.55 -14.11 14.52
C ASN A 266 16.96 -14.71 14.72
N ARG A 267 17.78 -14.06 15.56
CA ARG A 267 19.15 -14.49 15.86
C ARG A 267 19.25 -15.98 16.22
N ALA A 268 18.46 -16.41 17.19
CA ALA A 268 18.52 -17.77 17.72
C ALA A 268 18.11 -18.81 16.66
N GLU A 269 17.04 -18.52 15.92
CA GLU A 269 16.54 -19.38 14.84
C GLU A 269 17.56 -19.49 13.69
N PHE A 270 18.19 -18.37 13.32
CA PHE A 270 19.19 -18.32 12.26
C PHE A 270 20.43 -19.14 12.62
N ASP A 271 20.94 -18.98 13.85
CA ASP A 271 22.10 -19.71 14.35
C ASP A 271 21.81 -21.22 14.44
N ALA A 272 20.62 -21.60 14.92
CA ALA A 272 20.17 -22.99 14.96
C ALA A 272 20.06 -23.61 13.57
N ASN A 273 19.49 -22.87 12.60
CA ASN A 273 19.38 -23.32 11.22
C ASN A 273 20.76 -23.51 10.57
N ARG A 274 21.73 -22.61 10.85
CA ARG A 274 23.10 -22.75 10.35
C ARG A 274 23.83 -23.97 10.94
N ALA A 275 23.68 -24.22 12.24
CA ALA A 275 24.28 -25.39 12.88
C ALA A 275 23.72 -26.70 12.32
N GLY A 276 22.44 -26.73 11.94
CA GLY A 276 21.80 -27.89 11.30
C GLY A 276 22.23 -28.13 9.84
N GLN A 277 22.85 -27.14 9.18
CA GLN A 277 23.32 -27.22 7.80
C GLN A 277 24.80 -27.62 7.68
N THR A 278 25.39 -28.19 8.73
CA THR A 278 26.78 -28.67 8.69
C THR A 278 26.94 -29.68 7.54
N PRO A 279 27.85 -29.46 6.57
CA PRO A 279 28.08 -30.41 5.49
C PRO A 279 28.77 -31.65 6.05
N GLU A 280 28.21 -32.84 5.78
CA GLU A 280 28.97 -34.10 5.86
C GLU A 280 30.10 -34.14 4.81
#